data_AF-A0A383E7R5-F1
#
_entry.id   AF-A0A383E7R5-F1
#
_cell.length_a   1.000
_cell.length_b   1.000
_cell.length_c   1.000
_cell.angle_alpha   90.00
_cell.angle_beta   90.00
_cell.angle_gamma   90.00
#
_symmetry.space_group_name_H-M   'P 1'
#
loop_
_entity.id
_entity.type
_entity.pdbx_description
1 polymer ?
#
loop_
_entity_poly.entity_id
_entity_poly.type
_entity_poly.pdbx_seq_one_letter_code
_entity_poly.pdbx_strand_id
1 'polypeptide(L)' 'MTDTHFFDSLETRTTAQRESEQFELLVGQLRHAKAKAPQYSELLAGIDPEVVTDRSALAQLPVTRKSELSQSQLRD' A
#
# COMPACT_ATOMS: atom_id res chain seq x y z
N MET A 1 -16.04 32.74 11.97
CA MET A 1 -15.82 31.67 12.96
C MET A 1 -15.50 30.43 12.16
N THR A 2 -14.28 29.91 12.28
CA THR A 2 -13.83 28.77 11.47
C THR A 2 -14.51 27.52 12.04
N ASP A 3 -15.55 27.03 11.38
CA ASP A 3 -16.18 25.73 11.65
C ASP A 3 -15.11 24.65 11.48
N THR A 4 -14.43 24.34 12.57
CA THR A 4 -13.38 23.32 12.60
C THR A 4 -14.02 22.04 13.11
N HIS A 5 -14.98 21.55 12.33
CA HIS A 5 -15.59 20.24 12.54
C HIS A 5 -14.87 19.24 11.64
N PHE A 6 -14.02 18.41 12.24
CA PHE A 6 -13.41 17.27 11.57
C PHE A 6 -14.34 16.05 11.70
N PHE A 7 -14.44 15.23 10.66
CA PHE A 7 -15.30 14.04 10.65
C PHE A 7 -14.66 12.89 11.43
N ASP A 8 -13.33 12.79 11.41
CA ASP A 8 -12.59 11.75 12.13
C ASP A 8 -11.21 12.22 12.67
N SER A 9 -10.52 11.33 13.38
CA SER A 9 -9.19 11.59 13.94
C SER A 9 -8.06 11.59 12.90
N LEU A 10 -8.28 11.04 11.70
CA LEU A 10 -7.28 11.00 10.62
C LEU A 10 -7.10 12.36 9.94
N GLU A 11 -8.07 13.26 10.08
CA GLU A 11 -7.99 14.65 9.59
C GLU A 11 -7.05 15.52 10.44
N THR A 12 -6.94 15.24 11.75
CA THR A 12 -6.19 16.08 12.70
C THR A 12 -4.81 15.54 13.05
N ARG A 13 -4.51 14.28 12.70
CA ARG A 13 -3.21 13.66 13.01
C ARG A 13 -2.04 14.44 12.40
N THR A 14 -0.94 14.46 13.15
CA THR A 14 0.33 15.05 12.72
C THR A 14 0.89 14.31 11.49
N THR A 15 1.77 14.96 10.75
CA THR A 15 2.44 14.33 9.60
C THR A 15 3.22 13.07 10.00
N ALA A 16 3.94 13.12 11.13
CA ALA A 16 4.72 11.99 11.62
C ALA A 16 3.82 10.80 12.00
N GLN A 17 2.72 11.06 12.71
CA GLN A 17 1.76 10.01 13.06
C GLN A 17 1.13 9.38 11.80
N ARG A 18 0.70 10.22 10.85
CA ARG A 18 0.13 9.75 9.57
C ARG A 18 1.09 8.84 8.81
N GLU A 19 2.36 9.22 8.73
CA GLU A 19 3.36 8.46 7.99
C GLU A 19 3.62 7.10 8.64
N SER A 20 3.82 7.04 9.97
CA SER A 20 3.99 5.79 10.70
C SER A 20 2.80 4.84 10.50
N GLU A 21 1.58 5.33 10.72
CA GLU A 21 0.35 4.53 10.57
C GLU A 21 0.16 4.05 9.11
N GLN A 22 0.47 4.89 8.11
CA GLN A 22 0.35 4.51 6.70
C GLN A 22 1.32 3.40 6.32
N PHE A 23 2.56 3.42 6.82
CA PHE A 23 3.52 2.37 6.54
C PHE A 23 3.15 1.05 7.24
N GLU A 24 2.67 1.09 8.48
CA GLU A 24 2.14 -0.12 9.14
C GLU A 24 0.99 -0.76 8.34
N LEU A 25 0.03 0.06 7.88
CA LEU A 25 -1.07 -0.40 7.03
C LEU A 25 -0.58 -0.93 5.68
N LEU A 26 0.43 -0.28 5.08
CA LEU A 26 1.03 -0.71 3.81
C LEU A 26 1.66 -2.10 3.93
N VAL A 27 2.44 -2.36 4.98
CA VAL A 27 3.04 -3.67 5.25
C VAL A 27 1.94 -4.75 5.33
N GLY A 28 0.87 -4.48 6.07
CA GLY A 28 -0.30 -5.36 6.16
C GLY A 28 -0.95 -5.63 4.80
N GLN A 29 -1.12 -4.58 3.98
CA GLN A 29 -1.72 -4.68 2.66
C GLN A 29 -0.85 -5.48 1.68
N LEU A 30 0.47 -5.29 1.70
CA LEU A 30 1.42 -6.03 0.87
C LEU A 30 1.41 -7.52 1.22
N ARG A 31 1.40 -7.85 2.52
CA ARG A 31 1.27 -9.23 2.99
C ARG A 31 -0.04 -9.86 2.50
N HIS A 32 -1.15 -9.15 2.62
CA HIS A 32 -2.45 -9.62 2.15
C HIS A 32 -2.45 -9.86 0.63
N ALA A 33 -1.98 -8.88 -0.16
CA ALA A 33 -1.95 -8.98 -1.61
C ALA A 33 -1.08 -10.15 -2.09
N LYS A 34 0.14 -10.29 -1.54
CA LYS A 34 1.06 -11.39 -1.85
C LYS A 34 0.45 -12.76 -1.51
N ALA A 35 -0.33 -12.86 -0.44
CA ALA A 35 -0.90 -14.13 0.00
C ALA A 35 -2.23 -14.50 -0.68
N LYS A 36 -3.01 -13.52 -1.16
CA LYS A 36 -4.41 -13.74 -1.56
C LYS A 36 -4.71 -13.43 -3.02
N ALA A 37 -3.84 -12.73 -3.73
CA ALA A 37 -4.05 -12.40 -5.14
C ALA A 37 -2.94 -13.01 -6.01
N PRO A 38 -3.26 -13.95 -6.93
CA PRO A 38 -2.26 -14.67 -7.72
C PRO A 38 -1.27 -13.74 -8.44
N GLN A 39 -1.79 -12.71 -9.13
CA GLN A 39 -0.95 -11.75 -9.85
C GLN A 39 -0.02 -10.96 -8.93
N TYR A 40 -0.48 -10.57 -7.74
CA TYR A 40 0.36 -9.85 -6.77
C TYR A 40 1.35 -10.78 -6.08
N SER A 41 1.03 -12.06 -5.91
CA SER A 41 2.00 -13.06 -5.44
C SER A 41 3.20 -13.14 -6.38
N GLU A 42 2.94 -13.21 -7.70
CA GLU A 42 3.99 -13.19 -8.73
C GLU A 42 4.74 -11.86 -8.75
N LEU A 43 4.02 -10.74 -8.81
CA LEU A 43 4.61 -9.39 -8.90
C LEU A 43 5.48 -9.06 -7.68
N LEU A 44 5.10 -9.54 -6.49
CA LEU A 44 5.77 -9.26 -5.21
C LEU A 44 6.62 -10.45 -4.72
N ALA A 45 6.90 -11.45 -5.56
CA ALA A 45 7.58 -12.67 -5.14
C ALA A 45 8.92 -12.40 -4.43
N GLY A 46 9.72 -11.48 -4.98
CA GLY A 46 11.03 -11.06 -4.44
C GLY A 46 10.99 -9.96 -3.38
N ILE A 47 9.81 -9.46 -3.00
CA ILE A 47 9.66 -8.39 -2.01
C ILE A 47 9.34 -8.99 -0.65
N ASP A 48 10.09 -8.57 0.38
CA ASP A 48 9.70 -8.75 1.78
C ASP A 48 8.80 -7.57 2.20
N PRO A 49 7.52 -7.78 2.51
CA PRO A 49 6.64 -6.71 2.97
C PRO A 49 7.17 -5.97 4.21
N GLU A 50 7.88 -6.65 5.11
CA GLU A 50 8.27 -6.08 6.41
C GLU A 50 9.34 -4.99 6.29
N VAL A 51 10.07 -4.92 5.17
CA VAL A 51 11.11 -3.90 4.95
C VAL A 51 10.57 -2.62 4.33
N VAL A 52 9.27 -2.56 3.98
CA VAL A 52 8.66 -1.41 3.32
C VAL A 52 8.12 -0.41 4.35
N THR A 53 9.02 0.11 5.18
CA THR A 53 8.67 0.98 6.32
C THR A 53 8.94 2.47 6.06
N ASP A 54 9.43 2.82 4.87
CA ASP A 54 9.70 4.20 4.48
C ASP A 54 9.50 4.46 2.98
N ARG A 55 9.58 5.73 2.59
CA ARG A 55 9.35 6.18 1.21
C ARG A 55 10.39 5.66 0.22
N SER A 56 11.62 5.43 0.67
CA SER A 56 12.69 4.91 -0.18
C SER A 56 12.43 3.45 -0.54
N ALA A 57 11.98 2.65 0.44
CA ALA A 57 11.57 1.27 0.22
C ALA A 57 10.29 1.18 -0.63
N LEU A 58 9.31 2.05 -0.38
CA LEU A 58 8.09 2.14 -1.20
C LEU A 58 8.41 2.41 -2.67
N ALA A 59 9.38 3.27 -2.96
CA ALA A 59 9.78 3.59 -4.33
C ALA A 59 10.40 2.39 -5.09
N GLN A 60 10.85 1.34 -4.39
CA GLN A 60 11.38 0.12 -5.01
C GLN A 60 10.28 -0.88 -5.38
N LEU A 61 9.04 -0.67 -4.93
CA LEU A 61 7.94 -1.55 -5.28
C LEU A 61 7.63 -1.48 -6.78
N PRO A 62 7.37 -2.62 -7.43
CA PRO A 62 6.96 -2.62 -8.82
C PRO A 62 5.60 -1.92 -8.99
N VAL A 63 5.48 -1.13 -10.04
CA VAL A 63 4.24 -0.42 -10.36
C VAL A 63 3.28 -1.35 -11.08
N THR A 64 2.06 -1.50 -10.55
CA THR A 64 0.99 -2.22 -11.24
C THR A 64 0.57 -1.47 -12.51
N ARG A 65 0.84 -2.03 -13.70
CA ARG A 65 0.43 -1.40 -14.97
C ARG A 65 -0.92 -1.94 -15.45
N LYS A 66 -1.74 -1.04 -16.01
CA LYS A 66 -3.06 -1.38 -16.58
C LYS A 66 -2.99 -2.51 -17.62
N SER A 67 -1.97 -2.48 -18.49
CA SER A 67 -1.77 -3.49 -19.54
C SER A 67 -1.53 -4.88 -18.97
N GLU A 68 -0.82 -4.98 -17.84
CA GLU A 68 -0.53 -6.25 -17.16
C GLU A 68 -1.80 -6.77 -16.47
N LEU A 69 -2.56 -5.88 -15.82
CA LEU A 69 -3.84 -6.25 -15.20
C LEU A 69 -4.84 -6.85 -16.19
N SER A 70 -5.03 -6.22 -17.36
CA SER A 70 -5.94 -6.75 -18.37
C SER A 70 -5.49 -8.11 -18.91
N GLN A 71 -4.17 -8.33 -19.05
CA GLN A 71 -3.65 -9.64 -19.48
C GLN A 71 -3.82 -10.72 -18.40
N SER A 72 -3.65 -10.38 -17.13
CA SER A 72 -3.82 -11.34 -16.03
C SER A 72 -5.28 -11.72 -15.82
N GLN A 73 -6.21 -10.78 -15.94
CA GLN A 73 -7.66 -11.06 -15.85
C GLN A 73 -8.18 -11.92 -17.01
N LEU A 74 -7.50 -11.91 -18.17
CA LEU A 74 -7.83 -12.78 -19.30
C LEU A 74 -7.27 -14.20 -19.12
N ARG A 75 -6.34 -14.41 -18.18
CA ARG A 75 -5.70 -15.70 -17.89
C ARG A 75 -6.38 -16.49 -16.77
N ASP A 76 -7.31 -15.85 -16.04
CA ASP A 76 -8.25 -16.48 -15.11
C ASP A 76 -9.49 -17.01 -15.85
#